data_AF-A0A1Q7QZP0-F1
#
_entry.id   AF-A0A1Q7QZP0-F1
#
_cell.length_a   1.000
_cell.length_b   1.000
_cell.length_c   1.000
_cell.angle_alpha   90.00
_cell.angle_beta   90.00
_cell.angle_gamma   90.00
#
_symmetry.space_group_name_H-M   'P 1'
#
loop_
_entity.id
_entity.type
_entity.pdbx_description
1 polymer ?
#
loop_
_entity_poly.entity_id
_entity_poly.type
_entity_poly.pdbx_seq_one_letter_code
_entity_poly.pdbx_strand_id
1 'polypeptide(L)'
;MDESRGEAKSDVGLYWRYEKALRAMESRIHSVAGATGAIYAIRRELYQELPEETLIDDVVIPMRVVLAGRRTIFDPEAKAYDTVACCPLAEYGRKVRTLAGNYQLLTQLPQLLLPWRNPIFVQFLSHKVGRLLVPYALMTLLISNVFLLHGVYALFFSLQSVWYISAAAGYLFSKRGVSAPILVPDESRRVA
;
A
#
# COMPACT_ATOMS: atom_id res chain seq x y z
N MET A 1 10.91 -24.49 15.78
CA MET A 1 12.18 -24.29 15.06
C MET A 1 11.85 -24.46 13.58
N ASP A 2 11.47 -23.42 12.84
CA ASP A 2 12.36 -22.38 12.33
C ASP A 2 11.50 -21.14 11.94
N GLU A 3 11.43 -20.15 12.83
CA GLU A 3 10.66 -18.90 12.64
C GLU A 3 11.44 -17.85 11.82
N SER A 4 12.65 -18.19 11.34
CA SER A 4 13.64 -17.22 10.88
C SER A 4 13.74 -17.08 9.35
N ARG A 5 13.01 -17.89 8.58
CA ARG A 5 13.34 -18.13 7.16
C ARG A 5 12.52 -17.35 6.11
N GLY A 6 11.64 -16.43 6.52
CA GLY A 6 10.70 -15.81 5.55
C GLY A 6 10.45 -14.31 5.68
N GLU A 7 10.79 -13.67 6.81
CA GLU A 7 10.72 -12.21 6.91
C GLU A 7 12.08 -11.65 6.53
N ALA A 8 12.22 -11.25 5.26
CA ALA A 8 13.42 -10.59 4.78
C ALA A 8 13.84 -9.51 5.78
N LYS A 9 15.09 -9.59 6.27
CA LYS A 9 15.77 -8.54 7.07
C LYS A 9 16.03 -7.28 6.21
N SER A 10 15.05 -6.87 5.41
CA SER A 10 15.07 -5.72 4.51
C SER A 10 13.96 -4.76 4.91
N ASP A 11 14.05 -3.49 4.48
CA ASP A 11 13.03 -2.45 4.76
C ASP A 11 11.60 -2.89 4.41
N VAL A 12 11.47 -3.81 3.44
CA VAL A 12 10.19 -4.42 3.02
C VAL A 12 9.55 -5.21 4.17
N GLY A 13 10.34 -5.89 4.99
CA GLY A 13 9.86 -6.64 6.15
C GLY A 13 9.25 -5.75 7.24
N LEU A 14 9.88 -4.61 7.54
CA LEU A 14 9.36 -3.67 8.54
C LEU A 14 8.03 -3.04 8.08
N TYR A 15 7.98 -2.59 6.83
CA TYR A 15 6.75 -2.08 6.22
C TYR A 15 5.62 -3.12 6.28
N TRP A 16 5.92 -4.38 5.94
CA TRP A 16 4.92 -5.45 5.99
C TRP A 16 4.46 -5.79 7.41
N ARG A 17 5.35 -5.75 8.39
CA ARG A 17 5.00 -5.90 9.82
C ARG A 17 4.07 -4.79 10.28
N TYR A 18 4.36 -3.55 9.90
CA TYR A 18 3.49 -2.41 10.17
C TYR A 18 2.12 -2.58 9.51
N GLU A 19 2.08 -2.94 8.23
CA GLU A 19 0.83 -3.12 7.49
C GLU A 19 -0.02 -4.27 8.07
N LYS A 20 0.60 -5.39 8.46
CA LYS A 20 -0.08 -6.49 9.16
C LYS A 20 -0.67 -6.04 10.51
N ALA A 21 0.11 -5.30 11.31
CA ALA A 21 -0.36 -4.76 12.58
C ALA A 21 -1.55 -3.80 12.39
N LEU A 22 -1.48 -2.93 11.38
CA LEU A 22 -2.55 -1.99 11.04
C LEU A 22 -3.83 -2.73 10.64
N ARG A 23 -3.74 -3.75 9.77
CA ARG A 23 -4.90 -4.58 9.39
C ARG A 23 -5.49 -5.33 10.57
N ALA A 24 -4.65 -5.83 11.49
CA ALA A 24 -5.14 -6.46 12.71
C ALA A 24 -5.91 -5.47 13.60
N MET A 25 -5.46 -4.23 13.71
CA MET A 25 -6.17 -3.17 14.44
C MET A 25 -7.49 -2.78 13.75
N GLU A 26 -7.49 -2.59 12.44
CA GLU A 26 -8.70 -2.30 11.64
C GLU A 26 -9.76 -3.39 11.79
N SER A 27 -9.33 -4.66 11.72
CA SER A 27 -10.18 -5.82 11.94
C SER A 27 -10.82 -5.84 13.34
N ARG A 28 -10.06 -5.43 14.37
CA ARG A 28 -10.57 -5.36 15.75
C ARG A 28 -11.60 -4.25 15.92
N ILE A 29 -11.44 -3.12 15.23
CA ILE A 29 -12.41 -2.02 15.25
C ILE A 29 -13.69 -2.44 14.53
N HIS A 30 -13.59 -2.92 13.29
CA HIS A 30 -14.76 -3.39 12.55
C HIS A 30 -14.39 -4.36 11.42
N SER A 31 -13.70 -3.88 10.38
CA SER A 31 -13.35 -4.65 9.19
C SER A 31 -12.08 -4.11 8.53
N VAL A 32 -11.34 -4.97 7.82
CA VAL A 32 -10.22 -4.55 6.97
C VAL A 32 -10.73 -4.09 5.62
N ALA A 33 -10.21 -2.96 5.12
CA ALA A 33 -10.58 -2.36 3.84
C ALA A 33 -9.97 -3.06 2.59
N GLY A 34 -9.55 -4.32 2.72
CA GLY A 34 -8.94 -5.09 1.63
C GLY A 34 -8.26 -6.35 2.15
N ALA A 35 -8.21 -7.37 1.30
CA ALA A 35 -7.51 -8.61 1.54
C ALA A 35 -6.09 -8.57 0.95
N THR A 36 -5.27 -9.57 1.28
CA THR A 36 -4.06 -9.84 0.49
C THR A 36 -4.47 -10.72 -0.67
N GLY A 37 -4.17 -10.31 -1.92
CA GLY A 37 -4.45 -11.14 -3.10
C GLY A 37 -3.80 -12.54 -3.08
N ALA A 38 -2.85 -12.79 -2.19
CA ALA A 38 -2.24 -14.10 -1.97
C ALA A 38 -3.19 -15.13 -1.32
N ILE A 39 -4.05 -14.70 -0.38
CA ILE A 39 -4.98 -15.59 0.33
C ILE A 39 -6.12 -14.80 0.99
N TYR A 40 -7.35 -15.20 0.69
CA TYR A 40 -8.55 -14.81 1.43
C TYR A 40 -9.70 -15.79 1.18
N ALA A 41 -10.71 -15.76 2.05
CA ALA A 41 -11.91 -16.57 1.94
C ALA A 41 -13.15 -15.71 2.12
N ILE A 42 -14.22 -16.06 1.40
CA ILE A 42 -15.52 -15.38 1.43
C ILE A 42 -16.64 -16.42 1.42
N ARG A 43 -17.75 -16.12 2.10
CA ARG A 43 -18.98 -16.94 2.01
C ARG A 43 -19.55 -16.81 0.60
N ARG A 44 -19.91 -17.94 -0.02
CA ARG A 44 -20.44 -17.97 -1.39
C ARG A 44 -21.62 -17.02 -1.62
N GLU A 45 -22.52 -16.91 -0.65
CA GLU A 45 -23.69 -16.02 -0.69
C GLU A 45 -23.35 -14.51 -0.72
N LEU A 46 -22.15 -14.14 -0.29
CA LEU A 46 -21.67 -12.76 -0.28
C LEU A 46 -20.85 -12.42 -1.53
N TYR A 47 -20.49 -13.43 -2.33
CA TYR A 47 -19.78 -13.22 -3.57
C TYR A 47 -20.74 -12.68 -4.64
N GLN A 48 -20.28 -11.64 -5.33
CA GLN A 48 -20.96 -11.07 -6.48
C GLN A 48 -19.95 -11.05 -7.62
N GLU A 49 -20.42 -11.39 -8.82
CA GLU A 49 -19.58 -11.37 -10.00
C GLU A 49 -18.96 -9.97 -10.19
N LEU A 50 -17.67 -9.98 -10.52
CA LEU A 50 -16.90 -8.77 -10.76
C LEU A 50 -16.94 -8.46 -12.25
N PRO A 51 -17.07 -7.18 -12.64
CA PRO A 51 -16.81 -6.78 -14.01
C PRO A 51 -15.42 -7.24 -14.44
N GLU A 52 -15.27 -7.75 -15.67
CA GLU A 52 -14.00 -8.28 -16.21
C GLU A 52 -12.84 -7.27 -16.10
N GLU A 53 -13.15 -5.97 -16.14
CA GLU A 53 -12.17 -4.88 -16.08
C GLU A 53 -11.68 -4.56 -14.67
N THR A 54 -12.13 -5.27 -13.63
CA THR A 54 -11.79 -4.97 -12.22
C THR A 54 -10.31 -5.22 -11.96
N LEU A 55 -9.57 -4.15 -11.60
CA LEU A 55 -8.13 -4.23 -11.38
C LEU A 55 -7.71 -4.70 -9.98
N ILE A 56 -8.56 -4.48 -8.98
CA ILE A 56 -8.29 -4.75 -7.56
C ILE A 56 -9.45 -5.49 -6.90
N ASP A 57 -9.65 -6.73 -7.33
CA ASP A 57 -10.65 -7.66 -6.76
C ASP A 57 -10.46 -7.87 -5.26
N ASP A 58 -9.20 -7.93 -4.81
CA ASP A 58 -8.77 -8.05 -3.42
C ASP A 58 -9.21 -6.90 -2.51
N VAL A 59 -9.66 -5.77 -3.07
CA VAL A 59 -10.29 -4.67 -2.34
C VAL A 59 -11.79 -4.60 -2.62
N VAL A 60 -12.21 -4.75 -3.88
CA VAL A 60 -13.62 -4.65 -4.27
C VAL A 60 -14.48 -5.67 -3.52
N ILE A 61 -14.04 -6.92 -3.45
CA ILE A 61 -14.80 -8.00 -2.80
C ILE A 61 -15.00 -7.71 -1.30
N PRO A 62 -13.93 -7.47 -0.50
CA PRO A 62 -14.08 -7.07 0.90
C PRO A 62 -14.98 -5.84 1.11
N MET A 63 -14.86 -4.82 0.26
CA MET A 63 -15.66 -3.61 0.42
C MET A 63 -17.14 -3.85 0.12
N ARG A 64 -17.48 -4.71 -0.86
CA ARG A 64 -18.87 -5.15 -1.09
C ARG A 64 -19.42 -5.92 0.10
N VAL A 65 -18.63 -6.81 0.71
CA VAL A 65 -19.00 -7.54 1.94
C VAL A 65 -19.30 -6.56 3.08
N VAL A 66 -18.47 -5.54 3.26
CA VAL A 66 -18.67 -4.52 4.30
C VAL A 66 -19.93 -3.69 4.03
N LEU A 67 -20.16 -3.28 2.78
CA LEU A 67 -21.37 -2.56 2.38
C LEU A 67 -22.65 -3.40 2.51
N ALA A 68 -22.55 -4.73 2.43
CA ALA A 68 -23.64 -5.66 2.72
C ALA A 68 -23.90 -5.85 4.23
N GLY A 69 -23.26 -5.06 5.10
CA GLY A 69 -23.42 -5.14 6.55
C GLY A 69 -22.76 -6.36 7.18
N ARG A 70 -21.75 -6.94 6.51
CA ARG A 70 -20.92 -8.03 7.05
C ARG A 70 -19.53 -7.51 7.39
N ARG A 71 -18.73 -8.36 8.03
CA ARG A 71 -17.38 -8.02 8.48
C ARG A 71 -16.33 -8.76 7.65
N THR A 72 -15.25 -8.05 7.35
CA THR A 72 -14.03 -8.63 6.76
C THR A 72 -12.96 -8.61 7.83
N ILE A 73 -12.51 -9.79 8.29
CA ILE A 73 -11.56 -9.90 9.39
C ILE A 73 -10.16 -10.24 8.89
N PHE A 74 -9.15 -9.77 9.63
CA PHE A 74 -7.77 -10.22 9.50
C PHE A 74 -7.57 -11.46 10.37
N ASP A 75 -7.21 -12.58 9.74
CA ASP A 75 -6.86 -13.82 10.43
C ASP A 75 -5.34 -14.02 10.41
N PRO A 76 -4.64 -13.96 11.56
CA PRO A 76 -3.20 -14.17 11.63
C PRO A 76 -2.77 -15.63 11.35
N GLU A 77 -3.70 -16.60 11.41
CA GLU A 77 -3.42 -18.00 11.10
C GLU A 77 -3.48 -18.29 9.59
N ALA A 78 -4.11 -17.40 8.81
CA ALA A 78 -4.14 -17.50 7.35
C ALA A 78 -2.76 -17.13 6.74
N LYS A 79 -1.94 -18.15 6.51
CA LYS A 79 -0.57 -18.02 5.99
C LYS A 79 -0.51 -18.38 4.51
N ALA A 80 0.06 -17.47 3.71
CA ALA A 80 0.46 -17.73 2.33
C ALA A 80 1.94 -17.36 2.15
N TYR A 81 2.63 -18.14 1.34
CA TYR A 81 4.04 -17.94 1.01
C TYR A 81 4.14 -17.69 -0.49
N ASP A 82 4.83 -16.61 -0.86
CA ASP A 82 5.05 -16.22 -2.25
C ASP A 82 6.52 -15.85 -2.44
N THR A 83 6.98 -15.91 -3.69
CA THR A 83 8.33 -15.52 -4.06
C THR A 83 8.36 -14.02 -4.37
N VAL A 84 9.37 -13.32 -3.83
CA VAL A 84 9.50 -11.88 -4.06
C VAL A 84 9.90 -11.64 -5.51
N ALA A 85 9.16 -10.81 -6.23
CA ALA A 85 9.47 -10.50 -7.63
C ALA A 85 10.86 -9.83 -7.74
N CYS A 86 11.75 -10.43 -8.53
CA CYS A 86 13.15 -9.98 -8.67
C CYS A 86 13.33 -8.69 -9.49
N CYS A 87 12.28 -8.15 -10.12
CA CYS A 87 12.42 -7.07 -11.12
C CYS A 87 11.74 -5.76 -10.68
N PRO A 88 12.49 -4.65 -10.51
CA PRO A 88 11.93 -3.34 -10.19
C PRO A 88 10.88 -2.81 -11.19
N LEU A 89 10.99 -3.16 -12.47
CA LEU A 89 10.02 -2.77 -13.50
C LEU A 89 8.66 -3.47 -13.32
N ALA A 90 8.68 -4.75 -12.95
CA ALA A 90 7.47 -5.50 -12.65
C ALA A 90 6.77 -4.96 -11.40
N GLU A 91 7.54 -4.60 -10.37
CA GLU A 91 7.04 -3.94 -9.16
C GLU A 91 6.43 -2.56 -9.45
N TYR A 92 7.06 -1.77 -10.32
CA TYR A 92 6.50 -0.50 -10.76
C TYR A 92 5.16 -0.68 -11.46
N GLY A 93 5.07 -1.60 -12.43
CA GLY A 93 3.82 -1.93 -13.12
C GLY A 93 2.71 -2.39 -12.16
N ARG A 94 3.06 -3.22 -11.17
CA ARG A 94 2.15 -3.63 -10.10
C ARG A 94 1.62 -2.44 -9.31
N LYS A 95 2.50 -1.52 -8.88
CA LYS A 95 2.10 -0.30 -8.14
C LYS A 95 1.20 0.62 -8.94
N VAL A 96 1.52 0.83 -10.23
CA VAL A 96 0.68 1.64 -11.14
C VAL A 96 -0.71 1.01 -11.27
N ARG A 97 -0.79 -0.31 -11.46
CA ARG A 97 -2.07 -1.03 -11.51
C ARG A 97 -2.87 -0.88 -10.22
N THR A 98 -2.24 -1.02 -9.05
CA THR A 98 -2.91 -0.84 -7.76
C THR A 98 -3.45 0.58 -7.58
N LEU A 99 -2.69 1.60 -7.98
CA LEU A 99 -3.15 2.99 -7.92
C LEU A 99 -4.32 3.25 -8.86
N ALA A 100 -4.22 2.80 -10.12
CA ALA A 100 -5.31 2.89 -11.09
C ALA A 100 -6.56 2.16 -10.60
N GLY A 101 -6.39 0.97 -10.01
CA GLY A 101 -7.45 0.19 -9.41
C GLY A 101 -8.14 0.93 -8.26
N ASN A 102 -7.41 1.66 -7.41
CA ASN A 102 -8.03 2.45 -6.35
C ASN A 102 -8.91 3.59 -6.92
N TYR A 103 -8.51 4.22 -8.02
CA TYR A 103 -9.37 5.19 -8.72
C TYR A 103 -10.63 4.51 -9.29
N GLN A 104 -10.46 3.34 -9.93
CA GLN A 104 -11.57 2.54 -10.45
C GLN A 104 -12.54 2.10 -9.34
N LEU A 105 -12.04 1.76 -8.16
CA LEU A 105 -12.87 1.41 -7.00
C LEU A 105 -13.77 2.57 -6.58
N LEU A 106 -13.26 3.80 -6.58
CA LEU A 106 -14.04 4.98 -6.22
C LEU A 106 -15.15 5.28 -7.23
N THR A 107 -14.93 4.99 -8.52
CA THR A 107 -15.95 5.15 -9.55
C THR A 107 -16.98 4.01 -9.54
N GLN A 108 -16.55 2.78 -9.29
CA GLN A 108 -17.44 1.61 -9.21
C GLN A 108 -18.28 1.57 -7.92
N LEU A 109 -17.72 2.02 -6.79
CA LEU A 109 -18.37 2.00 -5.48
C LEU A 109 -18.32 3.39 -4.82
N PRO A 110 -18.98 4.42 -5.41
CA PRO A 110 -18.94 5.79 -4.86
C PRO A 110 -19.56 5.89 -3.46
N GLN A 111 -20.45 4.95 -3.12
CA GLN A 111 -21.01 4.79 -1.79
C GLN A 111 -19.97 4.57 -0.68
N LEU A 112 -18.73 4.16 -1.01
CA LEU A 112 -17.63 4.06 -0.06
C LEU A 112 -17.18 5.41 0.50
N LEU A 113 -17.44 6.49 -0.22
CA LEU A 113 -17.15 7.86 0.20
C LEU A 113 -18.23 8.48 1.09
N LEU A 114 -19.32 7.75 1.36
CA LEU A 114 -20.42 8.22 2.19
C LEU A 114 -20.30 7.63 3.61
N PRO A 115 -20.09 8.45 4.66
CA PRO A 115 -19.84 7.95 6.01
C PRO A 115 -21.02 7.18 6.62
N TRP A 116 -22.25 7.47 6.18
CA TRP A 116 -23.44 6.74 6.64
C TRP A 116 -23.67 5.39 5.93
N ARG A 117 -23.01 5.13 4.79
CA ARG A 117 -23.10 3.84 4.08
C ARG A 117 -21.90 2.95 4.35
N ASN A 118 -20.74 3.54 4.65
CA ASN A 118 -19.49 2.82 4.88
C ASN A 118 -19.14 2.80 6.39
N PRO A 119 -19.35 1.69 7.12
CA PRO A 119 -19.05 1.61 8.55
C PRO A 119 -17.54 1.73 8.86
N ILE A 120 -16.67 1.51 7.87
CA ILE A 120 -15.22 1.67 8.00
C ILE A 120 -14.70 2.90 7.25
N PHE A 121 -15.55 3.92 7.05
CA PHE A 121 -15.23 5.12 6.28
C PHE A 121 -13.88 5.75 6.66
N VAL A 122 -13.61 5.93 7.95
CA VAL A 122 -12.35 6.54 8.42
C VAL A 122 -11.12 5.68 8.06
N GLN A 123 -11.23 4.37 8.22
CA GLN A 123 -10.15 3.43 7.90
C GLN A 123 -9.90 3.41 6.39
N PHE A 124 -10.97 3.31 5.60
CA PHE A 124 -10.92 3.36 4.14
C PHE A 124 -10.32 4.67 3.63
N LEU A 125 -10.80 5.80 4.15
CA LEU A 125 -10.33 7.12 3.73
C LEU A 125 -8.85 7.32 4.08
N SER A 126 -8.42 6.97 5.29
CA SER A 126 -7.02 7.11 5.70
C SER A 126 -6.09 6.16 4.95
N HIS A 127 -6.41 4.87 4.94
CA HIS A 127 -5.47 3.82 4.54
C HIS A 127 -5.46 3.57 3.01
N LYS A 128 -6.58 3.82 2.32
CA LYS A 128 -6.69 3.65 0.86
C LYS A 128 -6.68 4.99 0.15
N VAL A 129 -7.64 5.86 0.45
CA VAL A 129 -7.81 7.14 -0.27
C VAL A 129 -6.66 8.10 0.04
N GLY A 130 -6.19 8.15 1.29
CA GLY A 130 -5.12 9.02 1.73
C GLY A 130 -3.84 8.82 0.92
N ARG A 131 -3.53 7.58 0.51
CA ARG A 131 -2.37 7.26 -0.35
C ARG A 131 -2.43 7.99 -1.70
N LEU A 132 -3.63 8.21 -2.26
CA LEU A 132 -3.80 8.96 -3.50
C LEU A 132 -3.61 10.47 -3.29
N LEU A 133 -3.91 10.97 -2.09
CA LEU A 133 -3.78 12.38 -1.72
C LEU A 133 -2.37 12.79 -1.33
N VAL A 134 -1.53 11.86 -0.85
CA VAL A 134 -0.13 12.12 -0.45
C VAL A 134 0.65 12.95 -1.49
N PRO A 135 0.72 12.60 -2.79
CA PRO A 135 1.50 13.38 -3.75
C PRO A 135 1.01 14.83 -3.87
N TYR A 136 -0.31 15.05 -3.86
CA TYR A 136 -0.89 16.39 -3.92
C TYR A 136 -0.61 17.18 -2.63
N ALA A 137 -0.76 16.55 -1.48
CA ALA A 137 -0.46 17.17 -0.19
C ALA A 137 1.02 17.59 -0.10
N LEU A 138 1.93 16.76 -0.61
CA LEU A 138 3.36 17.06 -0.69
C LEU A 138 3.69 18.21 -1.65
N MET A 139 2.98 18.32 -2.77
CA MET A 139 3.09 19.46 -3.68
C MET A 139 2.57 20.74 -3.04
N THR A 140 1.39 20.71 -2.41
CA THR A 140 0.81 21.86 -1.71
C THR A 140 1.70 22.31 -0.56
N LEU A 141 2.31 21.39 0.17
CA LEU A 141 3.27 21.69 1.23
C LEU A 141 4.50 22.42 0.67
N LEU A 142 5.06 21.93 -0.45
CA LEU A 142 6.21 22.58 -1.10
C LEU A 142 5.87 24.01 -1.52
N ILE A 143 4.74 24.18 -2.21
CA ILE A 143 4.27 25.49 -2.68
C ILE A 143 4.07 26.44 -1.50
N SER A 144 3.42 25.97 -0.43
CA SER A 144 3.19 26.77 0.78
C SER A 144 4.50 27.21 1.42
N ASN A 145 5.49 26.31 1.50
CA ASN A 145 6.81 26.62 2.06
C ASN A 145 7.59 27.67 1.23
N VAL A 146 7.40 27.73 -0.10
CA VAL A 146 7.99 28.77 -0.95
C VAL A 146 7.46 30.17 -0.58
N PHE A 147 6.20 30.27 -0.16
CA PHE A 147 5.61 31.55 0.25
C PHE A 147 5.94 31.92 1.71
N LEU A 148 6.34 30.95 2.54
CA LEU A 148 6.63 31.13 3.96
C LEU A 148 8.13 30.91 4.27
N LEU A 149 9.05 31.63 3.62
CA LEU A 149 10.50 31.42 3.78
C LEU A 149 11.12 32.03 5.07
N HIS A 150 10.37 32.07 6.18
CA HIS A 150 10.80 32.74 7.41
C HIS A 150 10.89 31.75 8.59
N GLY A 151 11.98 31.79 9.35
CA GLY A 151 12.16 31.00 10.56
C GLY A 151 12.09 29.48 10.34
N VAL A 152 11.25 28.80 11.13
CA VAL A 152 11.12 27.33 11.13
C VAL A 152 10.64 26.78 9.78
N TYR A 153 9.89 27.56 9.00
CA TYR A 153 9.41 27.15 7.68
C TYR A 153 10.53 27.07 6.63
N ALA A 154 11.58 27.88 6.76
CA ALA A 154 12.76 27.77 5.90
C ALA A 154 13.50 26.43 6.14
N LEU A 155 13.56 25.96 7.40
CA LEU A 155 14.11 24.64 7.73
C LEU A 155 13.29 23.51 7.10
N PHE A 156 11.96 23.57 7.19
CA PHE A 156 11.09 22.58 6.54
C PHE A 156 11.23 22.59 5.02
N PHE A 157 11.35 23.77 4.40
CA PHE A 157 11.62 23.91 2.97
C PHE A 157 12.95 23.26 2.58
N SER A 158 14.03 23.51 3.34
CA SER A 158 15.34 22.92 3.09
C SER A 158 15.32 21.40 3.22
N LEU A 159 14.71 20.86 4.29
CA LEU A 159 14.57 19.41 4.48
C LEU A 159 13.77 18.77 3.34
N GLN A 160 12.66 19.38 2.94
CA GLN A 160 11.82 18.90 1.84
C GLN A 160 12.56 18.94 0.49
N SER A 161 13.35 19.99 0.24
CA SER A 161 14.17 20.11 -0.97
C SER A 161 15.28 19.07 -1.03
N VAL A 162 15.99 18.85 0.09
CA VAL A 162 17.03 17.80 0.19
C VAL A 162 16.42 16.42 -0.05
N TRP A 163 15.24 16.15 0.51
CA TRP A 163 14.50 14.91 0.27
C TRP A 163 14.15 14.72 -1.21
N TYR A 164 13.64 15.75 -1.89
CA TYR A 164 13.30 15.62 -3.31
C TYR A 164 14.54 15.47 -4.21
N ILE A 165 15.64 16.15 -3.88
CA ILE A 165 16.91 16.00 -4.60
C ILE A 165 17.46 14.58 -4.43
N SER A 166 17.44 14.02 -3.21
CA SER A 166 17.91 12.66 -2.96
C SER A 166 17.05 11.61 -3.68
N ALA A 167 15.73 11.80 -3.72
CA ALA A 167 14.82 10.96 -4.48
C ALA A 167 15.10 11.03 -5.99
N ALA A 168 15.31 12.22 -6.54
CA ALA A 168 15.66 12.42 -7.95
C ALA A 168 17.01 11.79 -8.31
N ALA A 169 18.02 11.94 -7.45
CA ALA A 169 19.31 11.28 -7.60
C ALA A 169 19.16 9.75 -7.59
N GLY A 170 18.41 9.20 -6.64
CA GLY A 170 18.12 7.76 -6.58
C GLY A 170 17.41 7.23 -7.83
N TYR A 171 16.44 7.97 -8.36
CA TYR A 171 15.77 7.63 -9.62
C TYR A 171 16.74 7.65 -10.82
N LEU A 172 17.61 8.66 -10.91
CA LEU A 172 18.64 8.76 -11.95
C LEU A 172 19.66 7.62 -11.87
N PHE A 173 20.10 7.24 -10.68
CA PHE A 173 20.99 6.09 -10.46
C PHE A 173 20.31 4.77 -10.86
N SER A 174 19.06 4.57 -10.45
CA SER A 174 18.27 3.39 -10.83
C SER A 174 18.07 3.29 -12.35
N LYS A 175 17.88 4.41 -13.06
CA LYS A 175 17.79 4.45 -14.53
C LYS A 175 19.11 4.16 -15.24
N ARG A 176 20.24 4.50 -14.62
CA ARG A 176 21.59 4.28 -15.18
C ARG A 176 22.11 2.86 -14.96
N GLY A 177 21.31 1.94 -14.40
CA GLY A 177 21.74 0.58 -14.09
C GLY A 177 22.76 0.48 -12.96
N VAL A 178 23.07 1.61 -12.30
CA VAL A 178 23.90 1.63 -11.10
C VAL A 178 22.99 1.19 -9.96
N SER A 179 23.01 -0.11 -9.69
CA SER A 179 22.47 -0.62 -8.43
C SER A 179 23.21 0.11 -7.32
N ALA A 180 22.50 0.96 -6.58
CA ALA A 180 23.03 1.47 -5.32
C ALA A 180 23.53 0.26 -4.53
N PRO A 181 24.68 0.34 -3.84
CA PRO A 181 25.16 -0.73 -2.99
C PRO A 181 24.27 -0.79 -1.74
N ILE A 182 22.99 -1.06 -1.92
CA ILE A 182 22.11 -1.53 -0.88
C ILE A 182 22.48 -3.00 -0.76
N LEU A 183 23.09 -3.29 0.38
CA LEU A 183 23.56 -4.57 0.84
C LEU A 183 22.40 -5.61 0.81
N VAL A 184 22.13 -6.17 -0.36
CA VAL A 184 21.37 -7.41 -0.50
C VAL A 184 22.43 -8.50 -0.48
N PRO A 185 22.57 -9.29 0.60
CA PRO A 185 23.51 -10.41 0.61
C PRO A 185 23.13 -11.35 -0.52
N ASP A 186 24.03 -11.50 -1.49
CA ASP A 186 23.92 -12.41 -2.60
C ASP A 186 24.10 -13.85 -2.08
N GLU A 187 23.00 -14.50 -1.68
CA GLU A 187 23.00 -15.91 -1.28
C GLU A 187 23.02 -16.88 -2.48
N SER A 188 23.11 -16.40 -3.72
CA SER A 188 23.14 -17.25 -4.91
C SER A 188 24.44 -18.04 -5.13
N ARG A 189 25.43 -17.91 -4.23
CA ARG A 189 26.74 -18.61 -4.30
C ARG A 189 26.98 -19.72 -3.26
N ARG A 190 25.95 -20.25 -2.60
CA ARG A 190 26.12 -21.36 -1.62
C ARG A 190 25.41 -22.67 -1.97
N VAL A 191 25.14 -22.89 -3.25
CA VAL A 191 24.75 -24.22 -3.75
C VAL A 191 25.55 -24.52 -5.01
N ALA A 192 26.80 -24.94 -4.78
CA ALA A 192 27.62 -25.71 -5.71
C ALA A 192 28.47 -26.66 -4.88
#